data_AF-A0A5E4I7Q2-F1
#
_entry.id   AF-A0A5E4I7Q2-F1
#
_cell.length_a   1.000
_cell.length_b   1.000
_cell.length_c   1.000
_cell.angle_alpha   90.00
_cell.angle_beta   90.00
_cell.angle_gamma   90.00
#
_symmetry.space_group_name_H-M   'P 1'
#
loop_
_entity.id
_entity.type
_entity.pdbx_description
1 polymer ?
#
loop_
_entity_poly.entity_id
_entity_poly.type
_entity_poly.pdbx_seq_one_letter_code
_entity_poly.pdbx_strand_id
1 'polypeptide(L)' 'MDMSEEKPDGALRWRRPPASLNPIRSMFKSSQSLTIPYVTNGQVVADLWCASSYYTFALAKSVGPTGKVYAVDLDE' A
#
# COMPACT_ATOMS: atom_id res chain seq x y z
N MET A 1 34.36 -25.42 24.70
CA MET A 1 34.25 -24.50 23.56
C MET A 1 32.80 -24.45 23.12
N ASP A 2 32.21 -23.27 23.21
CA ASP A 2 31.38 -22.57 22.21
C ASP A 2 31.15 -23.36 20.88
N MET A 3 29.96 -23.40 20.26
CA MET A 3 29.10 -22.27 19.88
C MET A 3 27.66 -22.71 19.57
N SER A 4 26.73 -22.04 20.23
CA SER A 4 25.45 -21.50 19.74
C SER A 4 24.61 -22.26 18.70
N GLU A 5 23.40 -22.60 19.15
CA GLU A 5 22.16 -22.61 18.38
C GLU A 5 22.03 -21.40 17.44
N GLU A 6 21.58 -21.62 16.21
CA GLU A 6 20.64 -20.70 15.57
C GLU A 6 19.74 -21.46 14.58
N LYS A 7 18.44 -21.47 14.89
CA LYS A 7 17.40 -21.99 13.99
C LYS A 7 17.19 -20.94 12.88
N PRO A 8 17.14 -21.30 11.59
CA PRO A 8 16.80 -20.34 10.55
C PRO A 8 15.34 -19.94 10.75
N ASP A 9 15.16 -18.70 11.16
CA ASP A 9 13.89 -18.04 11.33
C ASP A 9 13.18 -17.89 9.98
N GLY A 10 11.87 -18.13 9.99
CA GLY A 10 10.98 -18.09 8.82
C GLY A 10 10.77 -16.70 8.23
N ALA A 11 11.79 -15.83 8.19
CA ALA A 11 11.71 -14.46 7.72
C ALA A 11 11.90 -14.29 6.19
N LEU A 12 12.24 -15.36 5.45
CA LEU A 12 12.56 -15.26 4.03
C LEU A 12 11.40 -15.47 3.03
N ARG A 13 10.14 -15.35 3.45
CA ARG A 13 8.97 -15.65 2.58
C ARG A 13 8.25 -14.44 1.95
N TRP A 14 8.57 -13.19 2.33
CA TRP A 14 7.86 -12.01 1.82
C TRP A 14 8.73 -10.78 1.51
N ARG A 15 10.00 -10.97 1.11
CA ARG A 15 10.73 -9.84 0.52
C ARG A 15 10.20 -9.61 -0.90
N ARG A 16 9.51 -8.47 -1.10
CA ARG A 16 9.19 -7.97 -2.45
C ARG A 16 10.51 -8.00 -3.25
N PRO A 17 10.53 -8.57 -4.47
CA PRO A 17 11.73 -8.52 -5.29
C PRO A 17 12.17 -7.05 -5.44
N PRO A 18 13.49 -6.76 -5.45
CA PRO A 18 14.00 -5.41 -5.52
C PRO A 18 13.38 -4.66 -6.71
N ALA A 19 13.10 -3.37 -6.53
CA ALA A 19 12.38 -2.52 -7.49
C ALA A 19 13.00 -2.50 -8.90
N SER A 20 14.27 -2.90 -9.02
CA SER A 20 15.01 -3.05 -10.28
C SER A 20 14.47 -4.15 -11.20
N LEU A 21 13.71 -5.12 -10.69
CA LEU A 21 13.25 -6.28 -11.48
C LEU A 21 11.95 -6.05 -12.26
N ASN A 22 11.26 -4.91 -12.12
CA ASN A 22 10.03 -4.68 -12.90
C ASN A 22 9.61 -3.21 -13.10
N PRO A 23 10.48 -2.33 -13.65
CA PRO A 23 10.20 -0.91 -13.84
C PRO A 23 8.96 -0.66 -14.72
N ILE A 24 8.67 -1.56 -15.66
CA ILE A 24 7.52 -1.47 -16.59
C ILE A 24 6.19 -1.69 -15.86
N ARG A 25 6.16 -2.51 -14.80
CA ARG A 25 4.93 -2.80 -14.05
C ARG A 25 4.43 -1.61 -13.24
N SER A 26 5.33 -0.71 -12.85
CA SER A 26 5.02 0.52 -12.12
C SER A 26 4.42 1.63 -12.99
N MET A 27 4.62 1.58 -14.31
CA MET A 27 4.25 2.68 -15.22
C MET A 27 2.83 2.54 -15.80
N PHE A 28 2.21 1.37 -15.72
CA PHE A 28 0.95 1.08 -16.42
C PHE A 28 -0.28 0.88 -15.52
N LYS A 29 -0.18 1.09 -14.21
CA LYS A 29 -1.35 1.12 -13.32
C LYS A 29 -1.55 2.53 -12.80
N SER A 30 -2.46 3.29 -13.40
CA SER A 30 -2.92 4.53 -12.76
C SER A 30 -3.57 4.15 -11.42
N SER A 31 -3.18 4.81 -10.32
CA SER A 31 -3.75 4.55 -8.98
C SER A 31 -5.27 4.69 -8.96
N GLN A 32 -5.78 5.57 -9.83
CA GLN A 32 -7.20 5.75 -10.12
C GLN A 32 -7.86 4.47 -10.66
N SER A 33 -7.23 3.77 -11.61
CA SER A 33 -7.83 2.59 -12.25
C SER A 33 -8.10 1.44 -11.28
N LEU A 34 -7.32 1.32 -10.20
CA LEU A 34 -7.51 0.26 -9.20
C LEU A 34 -8.59 0.57 -8.15
N THR A 35 -8.86 1.85 -7.91
CA THR A 35 -9.73 2.31 -6.81
C THR A 35 -11.14 2.67 -7.27
N ILE A 36 -11.28 3.19 -8.50
CA ILE A 36 -12.55 3.61 -9.10
C ILE A 36 -13.68 2.55 -9.03
N PRO A 37 -13.47 1.25 -9.30
CA PRO A 37 -14.60 0.31 -9.32
C PRO A 37 -15.18 -0.02 -7.93
N TYR A 38 -14.49 0.34 -6.84
CA TYR A 38 -14.88 -0.05 -5.48
C TYR A 38 -15.23 1.13 -4.57
N VAL A 39 -15.03 2.37 -5.05
CA VAL A 39 -15.20 3.58 -4.25
C VAL A 39 -16.16 4.52 -4.96
N THR A 40 -17.21 4.92 -4.25
CA THR A 40 -18.24 5.83 -4.74
C THR A 40 -18.24 7.15 -3.98
N ASN A 41 -18.84 8.17 -4.59
CA ASN A 41 -18.94 9.51 -4.00
C ASN A 41 -19.69 9.47 -2.65
N GLY A 42 -19.20 10.23 -1.67
CA GLY A 42 -19.77 10.31 -0.32
C GLY A 42 -19.34 9.20 0.63
N GLN A 43 -18.59 8.19 0.18
CA GLN A 43 -18.16 7.10 1.05
C GLN A 43 -17.11 7.51 2.07
N VAL A 44 -17.10 6.78 3.18
CA VAL A 44 -16.03 6.80 4.17
C VAL A 44 -15.17 5.56 3.95
N VAL A 45 -13.88 5.75 3.67
CA VAL A 45 -12.94 4.68 3.34
C VAL A 45 -11.65 4.80 4.16
N ALA A 46 -10.92 3.70 4.30
CA ALA A 46 -9.61 3.66 4.95
C ALA A 46 -8.52 3.24 3.95
N ASP A 47 -7.43 4.00 3.90
CA ASP A 47 -6.19 3.63 3.21
C ASP A 47 -5.23 3.03 4.25
N LEU A 48 -5.11 1.70 4.24
CA LEU A 48 -4.28 0.96 5.18
C LEU A 48 -2.86 0.87 4.64
N TRP A 49 -1.87 1.27 5.45
CA TRP A 49 -0.44 1.30 5.06
C TRP A 49 -0.15 2.37 4.01
N CYS A 50 -0.55 3.60 4.35
CA CYS A 50 -0.58 4.75 3.45
C CYS A 50 0.82 5.16 2.94
N ALA A 51 1.88 4.92 3.72
CA ALA A 51 3.25 5.36 3.45
C ALA A 51 3.26 6.82 2.93
N SER A 52 3.75 7.06 1.71
CA SER A 52 3.79 8.39 1.08
C SER A 52 2.45 8.88 0.49
N SER A 53 1.33 8.24 0.83
CA SER A 53 -0.02 8.67 0.43
C SER A 53 -0.36 8.56 -1.06
N TYR A 54 0.30 7.67 -1.80
CA TYR A 54 0.08 7.50 -3.24
C TYR A 54 -1.37 7.14 -3.62
N TYR A 55 -2.05 6.32 -2.82
CA TYR A 55 -3.45 5.94 -3.06
C TYR A 55 -4.45 6.85 -2.35
N THR A 56 -4.09 7.41 -1.19
CA THR A 56 -4.94 8.34 -0.44
C THR A 56 -5.46 9.51 -1.29
N PHE A 57 -4.63 10.12 -2.13
CA PHE A 57 -5.10 11.21 -3.01
C PHE A 57 -6.07 10.74 -4.10
N ALA A 58 -5.88 9.53 -4.62
CA ALA A 58 -6.82 8.96 -5.58
C ALA A 58 -8.15 8.63 -4.91
N LEU A 59 -8.12 8.06 -3.71
CA LEU A 59 -9.31 7.79 -2.89
C LEU A 59 -10.05 9.08 -2.55
N ALA A 60 -9.34 10.13 -2.15
CA ALA A 60 -9.93 11.43 -1.82
C ALA A 60 -10.68 12.05 -3.01
N LYS A 61 -10.11 11.93 -4.22
CA LYS A 61 -10.78 12.36 -5.45
C LYS A 61 -12.03 11.52 -5.76
N SER A 62 -11.97 10.21 -5.53
CA SER A 62 -13.10 9.29 -5.80
C SER A 62 -14.27 9.50 -4.83
N VAL A 63 -14.01 9.64 -3.52
CA VAL A 63 -15.08 9.87 -2.53
C VAL A 63 -15.66 11.28 -2.61
N GLY A 64 -14.90 12.25 -3.15
CA GLY A 64 -15.37 13.62 -3.33
C GLY A 64 -15.60 14.39 -2.02
N PRO A 65 -16.17 15.60 -2.09
CA PRO A 65 -16.21 16.55 -0.96
C PRO A 65 -17.13 16.13 0.19
N THR A 66 -18.07 15.22 -0.06
CA THR A 66 -18.99 14.69 0.95
C THR A 66 -18.45 13.42 1.62
N GLY A 67 -17.42 12.81 1.05
CA GLY A 67 -16.80 11.60 1.57
C GLY A 67 -15.60 11.89 2.47
N LYS A 68 -15.00 10.82 2.99
CA LYS A 68 -13.83 10.92 3.88
C LYS A 68 -12.88 9.75 3.66
N VAL A 69 -11.57 10.03 3.71
CA VAL A 69 -10.51 9.02 3.67
C VAL A 69 -9.74 9.08 4.98
N TYR A 70 -9.60 7.94 5.65
CA TYR A 70 -8.69 7.77 6.79
C TYR A 70 -7.39 7.15 6.27
N ALA A 71 -6.32 7.94 6.23
CA ALA A 71 -4.98 7.43 6.02
C ALA A 71 -4.46 6.85 7.33
N VAL A 72 -4.23 5.54 7.37
CA VAL A 72 -3.77 4.84 8.56
C VAL A 72 -2.40 4.25 8.27
N ASP A 73 -1.41 4.71 9.03
CA ASP A 73 -0.07 4.12 9.08
C ASP A 73 0.31 3.85 10.53
N LEU A 74 1.20 2.89 10.74
CA LEU A 74 1.78 2.61 12.06
C LEU A 74 2.97 3.52 12.34
N ASP A 75 3.55 4.09 11.28
CA ASP A 75 4.64 5.05 11.35
C ASP A 75 4.11 6.48 11.51
N GLU A 76 4.89 7.35 12.16
CA GLU A 76 4.56 8.78 12.38
C GLU A 76 5.26 9.71 11.38
#